data_AF-A0AAN6NM99-F1
#
_entry.id   AF-A0AAN6NM99-F1
#
_cell.length_a   1.000
_cell.length_b   1.000
_cell.length_c   1.000
_cell.angle_alpha   90.00
_cell.angle_beta   90.00
_cell.angle_gamma   90.00
#
_symmetry.space_group_name_H-M   'P 1'
#
loop_
_entity.id
_entity.type
_entity.pdbx_description
1 polymer ?
#
loop_
_entity_poly.entity_id
_entity_poly.type
_entity_poly.pdbx_seq_one_letter_code
_entity_poly.pdbx_strand_id
1 'polypeptide(L)' 'VMETRKAKLGADHPSTLTSMANLAFTWNSQGRHEDALALMQDCVEARERVFGPEHPDTLSSLATVSEWST' A
#
# COMPACT_ATOMS: atom_id res chain seq x y z
N VAL A 1 9.57 -2.66 13.02
CA VAL A 1 9.22 -3.88 12.23
C VAL A 1 9.11 -3.60 10.73
N MET A 2 8.48 -2.49 10.28
CA MET A 2 8.46 -2.11 8.85
C MET A 2 9.84 -1.75 8.29
N GLU A 3 10.63 -0.97 9.05
CA GLU A 3 12.00 -0.60 8.67
C GLU A 3 12.89 -1.81 8.38
N THR A 4 12.70 -2.88 9.16
CA THR A 4 13.47 -4.13 9.03
C THR A 4 13.08 -4.94 7.79
N ARG A 5 11.84 -4.81 7.28
CA ARG A 5 11.40 -5.45 6.03
C ARG A 5 11.83 -4.66 4.80
N LYS A 6 11.77 -3.33 4.84
CA LYS A 6 12.30 -2.44 3.77
C LYS A 6 13.77 -2.72 3.49
N ALA A 7 14.58 -2.93 4.53
CA ALA A 7 16.02 -3.17 4.40
C ALA A 7 16.41 -4.59 3.95
N LYS A 8 15.53 -5.60 4.16
CA LYS A 8 15.91 -7.02 4.04
C LYS A 8 15.25 -7.77 2.88
N LEU A 9 14.07 -7.32 2.43
CA LEU A 9 13.32 -7.95 1.33
C LEU A 9 13.19 -7.03 0.10
N GLY A 10 13.56 -5.75 0.23
CA GLY A 10 13.29 -4.73 -0.77
C GLY A 10 11.85 -4.20 -0.67
N ALA A 11 11.64 -2.95 -1.11
CA ALA A 11 10.32 -2.32 -1.17
C ALA A 11 9.33 -3.07 -2.08
N ASP A 12 9.85 -3.88 -3.01
CA ASP A 12 9.10 -4.63 -4.02
C ASP A 12 8.52 -5.97 -3.53
N HIS A 13 8.90 -6.44 -2.33
CA HIS A 13 8.47 -7.78 -1.92
C HIS A 13 6.95 -7.81 -1.62
N PRO A 14 6.19 -8.80 -2.11
CA PRO A 14 4.74 -8.93 -1.92
C PRO A 14 4.31 -8.71 -0.46
N SER A 15 5.01 -9.36 0.47
CA SER A 15 4.73 -9.27 1.90
C SER A 15 4.98 -7.87 2.48
N THR A 16 5.90 -7.09 1.91
CA THR A 16 6.14 -5.69 2.29
C THR A 16 4.97 -4.82 1.83
N LEU A 17 4.48 -5.01 0.61
CA LEU A 17 3.34 -4.28 0.05
C LEU A 17 2.04 -4.58 0.82
N THR A 18 1.77 -5.85 1.12
CA THR A 18 0.65 -6.22 1.99
C THR A 18 0.77 -5.59 3.38
N SER A 19 2.00 -5.46 3.90
CA SER A 19 2.24 -4.79 5.19
C SER A 19 1.95 -3.28 5.10
N MET A 20 2.32 -2.62 4.00
CA MET A 20 2.02 -1.19 3.75
C MET A 20 0.52 -0.94 3.68
N ALA A 21 -0.22 -1.75 2.91
CA ALA A 21 -1.68 -1.65 2.81
C ALA A 21 -2.37 -1.81 4.19
N ASN A 22 -1.94 -2.79 4.99
CA ASN A 22 -2.48 -2.97 6.35
C ASN A 22 -2.20 -1.76 7.26
N LEU A 23 -1.02 -1.16 7.14
CA LEU A 23 -0.68 0.04 7.91
C LEU A 23 -1.52 1.24 7.50
N ALA A 24 -1.78 1.40 6.20
CA ALA A 24 -2.66 2.44 5.68
C ALA A 24 -4.09 2.29 6.24
N PHE A 25 -4.66 1.07 6.23
CA PHE A 25 -5.97 0.82 6.87
C PHE A 25 -5.97 1.15 8.36
N THR A 26 -4.88 0.81 9.06
CA THR A 26 -4.73 1.11 10.48
C THR A 26 -4.71 2.61 10.74
N TRP A 27 -4.04 3.39 9.89
CA TRP A 27 -4.02 4.86 9.98
C TRP A 27 -5.39 5.47 9.64
N ASN A 28 -6.09 4.91 8.66
CA ASN A 28 -7.46 5.32 8.31
C ASN A 28 -8.41 5.16 9.52
N SER A 29 -8.32 4.02 10.24
CA SER A 29 -9.09 3.80 11.47
C SER A 29 -8.67 4.69 12.65
N GLN A 30 -7.45 5.24 12.63
CA GLN A 30 -6.99 6.21 13.63
C GLN A 30 -7.39 7.66 13.29
N GLY A 31 -8.16 7.88 12.22
CA GLY A 31 -8.55 9.21 11.74
C GLY A 31 -7.44 9.94 10.97
N ARG A 32 -6.33 9.26 10.66
CA ARG A 32 -5.23 9.78 9.85
C ARG A 32 -5.45 9.47 8.38
N HIS A 33 -6.53 10.02 7.83
CA HIS A 33 -6.98 9.73 6.47
C HIS A 33 -5.96 10.16 5.39
N GLU A 34 -5.36 11.35 5.53
CA GLU A 34 -4.36 11.85 4.55
C GLU A 34 -3.09 10.99 4.53
N ASP A 35 -2.55 10.65 5.71
CA ASP A 35 -1.38 9.76 5.82
C ASP A 35 -1.68 8.35 5.27
N ALA A 36 -2.88 7.84 5.55
CA ALA A 36 -3.33 6.54 5.06
C ALA A 36 -3.43 6.52 3.54
N LEU A 37 -4.01 7.56 2.94
CA LEU A 37 -4.14 7.71 1.50
C LEU A 37 -2.76 7.78 0.83
N ALA A 38 -1.85 8.60 1.34
CA ALA A 38 -0.49 8.72 0.82
C ALA A 38 0.25 7.37 0.85
N LEU A 39 0.16 6.64 1.97
CA LEU A 39 0.80 5.33 2.09
C LEU A 39 0.17 4.28 1.17
N MET A 40 -1.14 4.34 0.94
CA MET A 40 -1.82 3.44 0.02
C MET A 40 -1.45 3.75 -1.45
N GLN A 41 -1.27 5.03 -1.81
CA GLN A 41 -0.78 5.44 -3.14
C GLN A 41 0.65 4.91 -3.40
N ASP A 42 1.57 5.07 -2.43
CA ASP A 42 2.91 4.47 -2.52
C ASP A 42 2.84 2.93 -2.71
N CYS A 43 1.87 2.28 -2.06
CA CYS A 43 1.66 0.85 -2.19
C CYS A 43 1.16 0.45 -3.58
N VAL A 44 0.30 1.25 -4.21
CA VAL A 44 -0.17 1.03 -5.59
C VAL A 44 0.98 1.15 -6.56
N GLU A 45 1.77 2.22 -6.49
CA GLU A 45 2.90 2.45 -7.41
C GLU A 45 3.91 1.29 -7.33
N ALA A 46 4.24 0.84 -6.12
CA ALA A 46 5.13 -0.29 -5.94
C ALA A 46 4.50 -1.61 -6.43
N ARG A 47 3.19 -1.83 -6.25
CA ARG A 47 2.48 -3.00 -6.80
C ARG A 47 2.46 -2.98 -8.33
N GLU A 48 2.25 -1.83 -8.96
CA GLU A 48 2.34 -1.67 -10.42
C GLU A 48 3.74 -2.02 -10.94
N ARG A 49 4.80 -1.60 -10.25
CA ARG A 49 6.18 -1.93 -10.66
C ARG A 49 6.49 -3.42 -10.54
N VAL A 50 6.02 -4.08 -9.48
CA VAL A 50 6.33 -5.49 -9.16
C VAL A 50 5.51 -6.45 -9.99
N PHE A 51 4.19 -6.24 -10.01
CA PHE A 51 3.22 -7.18 -10.54
C PHE A 51 2.56 -6.72 -11.85
N GLY A 52 2.67 -5.44 -12.18
CA GLY A 52 1.97 -4.80 -13.28
C GLY A 52 0.62 -4.19 -12.87
N PRO A 53 0.07 -3.33 -13.73
CA PRO A 53 -1.20 -2.62 -13.50
C PRO A 53 -2.43 -3.53 -13.51
N GLU A 54 -2.37 -4.68 -14.19
CA GLU A 54 -3.49 -5.61 -14.31
C GLU A 54 -3.58 -6.62 -13.15
N HIS A 55 -2.61 -6.61 -12.24
CA HIS A 55 -2.60 -7.58 -11.15
C HIS A 55 -3.74 -7.30 -10.15
N PRO A 56 -4.47 -8.34 -9.68
CA PRO A 56 -5.62 -8.18 -8.79
C PRO A 56 -5.30 -7.40 -7.50
N ASP A 57 -4.11 -7.60 -6.93
CA ASP A 57 -3.66 -6.80 -5.78
C ASP A 57 -3.52 -5.31 -6.10
N THR A 58 -2.99 -4.96 -7.28
CA THR A 58 -2.84 -3.56 -7.72
C THR A 58 -4.21 -2.91 -7.89
N LEU A 59 -5.13 -3.60 -8.58
CA LEU A 59 -6.51 -3.12 -8.80
C LEU A 59 -7.26 -2.94 -7.48
N SER A 60 -7.10 -3.86 -6.52
CA SER A 60 -7.72 -3.76 -5.20
C SER A 60 -7.19 -2.56 -4.41
N SER A 61 -5.87 -2.31 -4.45
CA SER A 61 -5.28 -1.13 -3.82
C SER A 61 -5.75 0.17 -4.48
N LEU A 62 -5.84 0.20 -5.82
CA LEU A 62 -6.37 1.33 -6.58
C LEU A 62 -7.81 1.66 -6.20
N ALA A 63 -8.69 0.65 -6.16
CA ALA A 63 -10.07 0.82 -5.73
C ALA A 63 -10.16 1.42 -4.33
N THR A 64 -9.31 0.96 -3.41
CA THR A 64 -9.25 1.49 -2.04
C THR A 64 -8.82 2.96 -2.01
N VAL A 65 -7.82 3.35 -2.80
CA VAL A 65 -7.38 4.75 -2.93
C VAL A 65 -8.50 5.63 -3.49
N SER A 66 -9.24 5.15 -4.50
CA SER A 66 -10.38 5.88 -5.05
C SER A 66 -11.53 6.05 -4.05
N GLU A 67 -11.81 5.01 -3.25
CA GLU A 67 -12.81 5.09 -2.17
C GLU A 67 -12.41 6.10 -1.08
N TRP A 68 -11.12 6.18 -0.72
CA TRP A 68 -10.66 7.08 0.35
C TRP A 68 -10.43 8.52 -0.12
N SER A 69 -10.31 8.73 -1.43
CA SER A 69 -10.18 10.05 -2.03
C SER A 69 -11.53 10.72 -2.33
N THR A 70 -12.65 10.04 -2.06
CA THR A 70 -14.04 10.52 -2.26
C THR A 70 -14.62 11.04 -0.95
#